data_AF-H8ZGN5-F1
#
_entry.id   AF-H8ZGN5-F1
#
_cell.length_a   1.000
_cell.length_b   1.000
_cell.length_c   1.000
_cell.angle_alpha   90.00
_cell.angle_beta   90.00
_cell.angle_gamma   90.00
#
_symmetry.space_group_name_H-M   'P 1'
#
loop_
_entity.id
_entity.type
_entity.pdbx_description
1 polymer ?
#
loop_
_entity_poly.entity_id
_entity_poly.type
_entity_poly.pdbx_seq_one_letter_code
_entity_poly.pdbx_strand_id
1 'polypeptide(L)'
;VKQDAKYILAALLLLSEEIDVQIGVDHSGEKKRLVIKSKTCKGKKFADVELYTAGIDPATNLRIDSIYQSEVEEIVNFCVRCKDRIVLRKAPAFVMPSSQEAFDTGDFLNSLEFLMQTYIYHFIDSLTEYASFVEAVHELLLDQMTEEEKSKLLIGQSGAEEEQQAAIDQYNIGNASSNKKSQIFHKLFLSEESASASMKYITSFCDLVKNRTEEAAFSFWKESA
;
A
#
# COMPACT_ATOMS: atom_id res chain seq x y z
N VAL A 1 -4.68 -3.07 -17.96
CA VAL A 1 -4.81 -2.11 -16.83
C VAL A 1 -5.38 -2.78 -15.58
N LYS A 2 -6.60 -3.37 -15.58
CA LYS A 2 -7.17 -3.98 -14.36
C LYS A 2 -6.31 -5.08 -13.70
N GLN A 3 -5.63 -5.93 -14.49
CA GLN A 3 -4.83 -7.03 -13.94
C GLN A 3 -3.58 -6.55 -13.18
N ASP A 4 -2.93 -5.48 -13.65
CA ASP A 4 -1.72 -4.92 -13.04
C ASP A 4 -2.02 -3.92 -11.92
N ALA A 5 -3.27 -3.43 -11.85
CA ALA A 5 -3.69 -2.44 -10.86
C ALA A 5 -3.41 -2.90 -9.42
N LYS A 6 -3.60 -4.18 -9.12
CA LYS A 6 -3.32 -4.75 -7.79
C LYS A 6 -1.86 -4.57 -7.37
N TYR A 7 -0.90 -4.75 -8.28
CA TYR A 7 0.53 -4.58 -7.99
C TYR A 7 0.91 -3.10 -7.88
N ILE A 8 0.28 -2.22 -8.67
CA ILE A 8 0.48 -0.77 -8.56
C ILE A 8 -0.01 -0.27 -7.20
N LEU A 9 -1.24 -0.62 -6.80
CA LEU A 9 -1.78 -0.27 -5.48
C LEU A 9 -0.92 -0.84 -4.35
N ALA A 10 -0.47 -2.08 -4.47
CA ALA A 10 0.37 -2.72 -3.47
C ALA A 10 1.73 -2.02 -3.34
N ALA A 11 2.35 -1.63 -4.46
CA ALA A 11 3.59 -0.86 -4.43
C ALA A 11 3.41 0.52 -3.77
N LEU A 12 2.30 1.21 -4.05
CA LEU A 12 1.98 2.50 -3.44
C LEU A 12 1.76 2.38 -1.93
N LEU A 13 1.03 1.35 -1.47
CA LEU A 13 0.87 1.06 -0.03
C LEU A 13 2.23 0.84 0.62
N LEU A 14 3.05 -0.05 0.04
CA LEU A 14 4.36 -0.39 0.60
C LEU A 14 5.30 0.82 0.65
N LEU A 15 5.30 1.67 -0.38
CA LEU A 15 6.05 2.93 -0.37
C LEU A 15 5.58 3.88 0.75
N SER A 16 4.28 3.95 1.02
CA SER A 16 3.74 4.77 2.11
C SER A 16 4.18 4.28 3.50
N GLU A 17 4.44 2.97 3.62
CA GLU A 17 5.00 2.33 4.82
C GLU A 17 6.55 2.29 4.82
N GLU A 18 7.18 3.09 3.93
CA GLU A 18 8.63 3.21 3.75
C GLU A 18 9.35 1.93 3.28
N ILE A 19 8.63 1.01 2.63
CA ILE A 19 9.23 -0.16 1.98
C ILE A 19 9.67 0.18 0.55
N ASP A 20 10.94 -0.06 0.27
CA ASP A 20 11.60 0.33 -0.99
C ASP A 20 11.28 -0.63 -2.16
N VAL A 21 10.11 -0.45 -2.76
CA VAL A 21 9.69 -1.19 -3.95
C VAL A 21 10.27 -0.55 -5.22
N GLN A 22 10.82 -1.35 -6.13
CA GLN A 22 11.40 -0.88 -7.41
C GLN A 22 10.31 -0.54 -8.46
N ILE A 23 9.56 0.52 -8.20
CA ILE A 23 8.57 1.10 -9.13
C ILE A 23 9.16 2.35 -9.81
N GLY A 24 8.89 2.51 -11.11
CA GLY A 24 9.30 3.70 -11.85
C GLY A 24 8.83 3.69 -13.29
N VAL A 25 9.04 4.80 -13.98
CA VAL A 25 8.73 4.92 -15.41
C VAL A 25 9.96 4.61 -16.24
N ASP A 26 9.78 3.74 -17.22
CA ASP A 26 10.78 3.41 -18.22
C ASP A 26 10.60 4.31 -19.44
N HIS A 27 11.65 5.09 -19.75
CA HIS A 27 11.71 6.03 -20.89
C HIS A 27 12.52 5.48 -22.07
N SER A 28 12.97 4.23 -22.02
CA SER A 28 13.86 3.66 -23.05
C SER A 28 13.16 3.34 -24.38
N GLY A 29 11.83 3.16 -24.36
CA GLY A 29 11.01 2.88 -25.54
C GLY A 29 10.32 4.12 -26.11
N GLU A 30 9.70 3.96 -27.28
CA GLU A 30 8.88 5.00 -27.94
C GLU A 30 7.71 5.44 -27.03
N LYS A 31 7.11 4.48 -26.34
CA LYS A 31 6.08 4.74 -25.34
C LYS A 31 6.63 4.49 -23.94
N LYS A 32 6.47 5.49 -23.07
CA LYS A 32 6.73 5.41 -21.63
C LYS A 32 5.84 4.36 -20.97
N ARG A 33 6.43 3.60 -20.05
CA ARG A 33 5.76 2.50 -19.35
C ARG A 33 6.04 2.54 -17.85
N LEU A 34 5.04 2.33 -17.02
CA LEU A 34 5.19 2.12 -15.59
C LEU A 34 5.60 0.67 -15.36
N VAL A 35 6.72 0.47 -14.66
CA VAL A 35 7.29 -0.85 -14.41
C VAL A 35 7.52 -1.06 -12.93
N ILE A 36 7.13 -2.23 -12.42
CA ILE A 36 7.48 -2.70 -11.08
C ILE A 36 8.40 -3.90 -11.24
N LYS A 37 9.67 -3.74 -10.85
CA LYS A 37 10.70 -4.76 -11.01
C LYS A 37 10.85 -5.57 -9.73
N SER A 38 11.15 -6.85 -9.88
CA SER A 38 11.56 -7.69 -8.77
C SER A 38 12.96 -7.34 -8.31
N LYS A 39 13.13 -7.27 -6.99
CA LYS A 39 14.40 -7.06 -6.33
C LYS A 39 15.19 -8.38 -6.23
N THR A 40 14.51 -9.50 -6.02
CA THR A 40 15.15 -10.82 -5.84
C THR A 40 15.39 -11.56 -7.15
N CYS A 41 14.48 -11.44 -8.11
CA CYS A 41 14.52 -12.17 -9.39
C CYS A 41 14.86 -11.21 -10.53
N LYS A 42 16.12 -11.23 -10.98
CA LYS A 42 16.59 -10.41 -12.10
C LYS A 42 15.74 -10.66 -13.36
N GLY A 43 15.14 -9.60 -13.88
CA GLY A 43 14.32 -9.65 -15.10
C GLY A 43 12.83 -9.93 -14.88
N LYS A 44 12.41 -10.37 -13.68
CA LYS A 44 10.99 -10.48 -13.33
C LYS A 44 10.40 -9.08 -13.16
N LYS A 45 9.24 -8.85 -13.78
CA LYS A 45 8.42 -7.63 -13.62
C LYS A 45 7.07 -8.06 -13.05
N PHE A 46 6.62 -7.39 -12.00
CA PHE A 46 5.28 -7.61 -11.43
C PHE A 46 4.20 -6.83 -12.18
N ALA A 47 4.57 -5.67 -12.72
CA ALA A 47 3.71 -4.88 -13.59
C ALA A 47 4.55 -4.22 -14.69
N ASP A 48 3.97 -4.12 -15.88
CA ASP A 48 4.55 -3.44 -17.03
C ASP A 48 3.42 -2.83 -17.87
N VAL A 49 3.06 -1.58 -17.55
CA VAL A 49 1.86 -0.92 -18.06
C VAL A 49 2.24 0.29 -18.90
N GLU A 50 1.69 0.38 -20.12
CA GLU A 50 1.85 1.56 -20.96
C GLU A 50 1.11 2.77 -20.38
N LEU A 51 1.77 3.92 -20.32
CA LEU A 51 1.19 5.17 -19.79
C LEU A 51 0.50 6.01 -20.86
N TYR A 52 -0.09 5.37 -21.86
CA TYR A 52 -0.85 6.04 -22.90
C TYR A 52 -2.26 5.47 -22.92
N THR A 53 -3.25 6.36 -22.97
CA THR A 53 -4.65 5.97 -23.15
C THR A 53 -5.29 6.83 -24.22
N ALA A 54 -6.30 6.29 -24.89
CA ALA A 54 -7.19 7.10 -25.67
C ALA A 54 -8.02 7.99 -24.75
N GLY A 55 -8.28 9.22 -25.16
CA GLY A 55 -9.10 10.16 -24.42
C GLY A 55 -9.66 11.26 -25.32
N ILE A 56 -10.50 12.09 -24.75
CA ILE A 56 -11.03 13.27 -25.43
C ILE A 56 -10.27 14.46 -24.88
N ASP A 57 -9.68 15.25 -25.78
CA ASP A 57 -9.08 16.52 -25.40
C ASP A 57 -10.21 17.49 -25.00
N PRO A 58 -10.24 17.97 -23.74
CA PRO A 58 -11.29 18.86 -23.27
C PRO A 58 -11.28 20.24 -23.95
N ALA A 59 -10.16 20.66 -24.54
CA ALA A 59 -10.04 21.94 -25.24
C ALA A 59 -10.53 21.87 -26.69
N THR A 60 -10.27 20.75 -27.38
CA THR A 60 -10.61 20.59 -28.81
C THR A 60 -11.82 19.69 -29.06
N ASN A 61 -12.28 18.96 -28.05
CA ASN A 61 -13.32 17.94 -28.11
C ASN A 61 -13.03 16.83 -29.15
N LEU A 62 -11.76 16.65 -29.51
CA LEU A 62 -11.31 15.62 -30.43
C LEU A 62 -10.82 14.39 -29.65
N ARG A 63 -11.08 13.22 -30.24
CA ARG A 63 -10.52 11.96 -29.74
C ARG A 63 -9.05 11.89 -30.11
N ILE A 64 -8.20 11.72 -29.10
CA ILE A 64 -6.78 11.45 -29.25
C ILE A 64 -6.55 10.01 -28.80
N ASP A 65 -6.02 9.17 -29.69
CA ASP A 65 -5.87 7.74 -29.40
C ASP A 65 -4.67 7.40 -28.51
N SER A 66 -3.80 8.37 -28.24
CA SER A 66 -2.56 8.17 -27.48
C SER A 66 -2.19 9.40 -26.65
N ILE A 67 -2.86 9.58 -25.51
CA ILE A 67 -2.57 10.64 -24.53
C ILE A 67 -1.65 10.10 -23.46
N TYR A 68 -0.48 10.71 -23.33
CA TYR A 68 0.46 10.38 -22.28
C TYR A 68 -0.09 10.79 -20.91
N GLN A 69 -0.07 9.87 -19.95
CA GLN A 69 -0.55 10.05 -18.58
C GLN A 69 0.60 10.57 -17.68
N SER A 70 1.00 11.82 -17.88
CA SER A 70 2.06 12.49 -17.12
C SER A 70 1.81 12.52 -15.62
N GLU A 71 0.55 12.68 -15.22
CA GLU A 71 0.09 12.77 -13.85
C GLU A 71 0.39 11.48 -13.09
N VAL A 72 0.29 10.33 -13.76
CA VAL A 72 0.64 9.03 -13.18
C VAL A 72 2.15 8.96 -12.89
N GLU A 73 2.99 9.44 -13.81
CA GLU A 73 4.45 9.54 -13.59
C GLU A 73 4.74 10.47 -12.40
N GLU A 74 4.06 11.61 -12.31
CA GLU A 74 4.24 12.56 -11.21
C GLU A 74 3.85 11.99 -9.84
N ILE A 75 2.72 11.28 -9.75
CA ILE A 75 2.24 10.64 -8.52
C ILE A 75 3.21 9.54 -8.06
N VAL A 76 3.66 8.68 -8.98
CA VAL A 76 4.63 7.63 -8.65
C VAL A 76 5.94 8.24 -8.18
N ASN A 77 6.46 9.24 -8.90
CA ASN A 77 7.68 9.93 -8.51
C ASN A 77 7.51 10.67 -7.18
N PHE A 78 6.33 11.21 -6.88
CA PHE A 78 6.02 11.80 -5.58
C PHE A 78 6.11 10.77 -4.46
N CYS A 79 5.47 9.60 -4.61
CA CYS A 79 5.50 8.54 -3.59
C CYS A 79 6.93 8.04 -3.34
N VAL A 80 7.71 7.82 -4.42
CA VAL A 80 9.13 7.42 -4.32
C VAL A 80 9.96 8.49 -3.58
N ARG A 81 9.77 9.78 -3.88
CA ARG A 81 10.45 10.88 -3.17
C ARG A 81 10.02 10.99 -1.71
N CYS A 82 8.75 10.70 -1.42
CA CYS A 82 8.22 10.77 -0.06
C CYS A 82 8.86 9.72 0.84
N LYS A 83 9.23 8.53 0.34
CA LYS A 83 10.02 7.55 1.11
C LYS A 83 11.25 8.21 1.76
N ASP A 84 12.03 8.96 1.00
CA ASP A 84 13.25 9.60 1.51
C ASP A 84 12.94 10.81 2.41
N ARG A 85 11.83 11.51 2.15
CA ARG A 85 11.44 12.72 2.88
C ARG A 85 10.63 12.47 4.16
N ILE A 86 9.88 11.37 4.26
CA ILE A 86 9.20 10.92 5.48
C ILE A 86 10.26 10.61 6.54
N VAL A 87 11.35 9.94 6.14
CA VAL A 87 12.52 9.70 7.00
C VAL A 87 13.16 11.02 7.48
N LEU A 88 13.21 12.05 6.62
CA LEU A 88 13.82 13.35 6.92
C LEU A 88 12.92 14.32 7.69
N ARG A 89 11.59 14.21 7.55
CA ARG A 89 10.59 15.05 8.22
C ARG A 89 9.74 14.19 9.15
N LYS A 90 10.32 13.81 10.29
CA LYS A 90 9.55 13.42 11.49
C LYS A 90 8.77 14.62 12.06
N ALA A 91 7.98 15.29 11.23
CA ALA A 91 6.99 16.23 11.72
C ALA A 91 5.85 15.38 12.30
N PRO A 92 5.54 15.48 13.62
CA PRO A 92 4.52 14.66 14.28
C PRO A 92 3.14 14.71 13.62
N ALA A 93 2.88 15.76 12.83
CA ALA A 93 1.63 16.05 12.16
C ALA A 93 1.26 15.08 11.02
N PHE A 94 2.17 14.25 10.50
CA PHE A 94 1.87 13.42 9.31
C PHE A 94 1.94 11.91 9.56
N VAL A 95 1.78 11.50 10.82
CA VAL A 95 1.74 10.09 11.22
C VAL A 95 0.29 9.71 11.54
N MET A 96 -0.06 8.44 11.32
CA MET A 96 -1.35 7.93 11.77
C MET A 96 -1.53 8.15 13.28
N PRO A 97 -2.71 8.60 13.73
CA PRO A 97 -2.91 8.99 15.12
C PRO A 97 -2.92 7.74 16.01
N SER A 98 -2.18 7.82 17.12
CA SER A 98 -2.15 6.77 18.15
C SER A 98 -2.94 7.13 19.41
N SER A 99 -3.58 8.31 19.43
CA SER A 99 -4.43 8.79 20.51
C SER A 99 -5.63 9.57 19.96
N GLN A 100 -6.70 9.68 20.75
CA GLN A 100 -7.87 10.48 20.37
C GLN A 100 -7.51 11.95 20.16
N GLU A 101 -6.65 12.51 21.02
CA GLU A 101 -6.20 13.90 20.90
C GLU A 101 -5.49 14.17 19.56
N ALA A 102 -4.65 13.24 19.11
CA ALA A 102 -3.98 13.33 17.81
C ALA A 102 -4.94 13.10 16.63
N PHE A 103 -5.96 12.26 16.81
CA PHE A 103 -7.01 12.07 15.82
C PHE A 103 -7.83 13.35 15.64
N ASP A 104 -8.17 14.03 16.74
CA ASP A 104 -8.99 15.24 16.74
C ASP A 104 -8.31 16.44 16.08
N THR A 105 -6.97 16.46 15.96
CA THR A 105 -6.28 17.51 15.19
C THR A 105 -6.52 17.38 13.69
N GLY A 106 -6.80 16.17 13.20
CA GLY A 106 -6.99 15.87 11.78
C GLY A 106 -5.71 15.97 10.94
N ASP A 107 -4.54 16.18 11.55
CA ASP A 107 -3.30 16.40 10.80
C ASP A 107 -2.92 15.17 9.95
N PHE A 108 -3.25 13.97 10.46
CA PHE A 108 -3.03 12.69 9.78
C PHE A 108 -3.71 12.59 8.40
N LEU A 109 -4.73 13.41 8.11
CA LEU A 109 -5.38 13.47 6.80
C LEU A 109 -4.40 13.90 5.69
N ASN A 110 -3.32 14.59 6.08
CA ASN A 110 -2.25 15.01 5.17
C ASN A 110 -1.10 13.97 5.08
N SER A 111 -1.22 12.82 5.76
CA SER A 111 -0.21 11.76 5.69
C SER A 111 -0.30 10.98 4.37
N LEU A 112 0.85 10.49 3.91
CA LEU A 112 0.89 9.63 2.73
C LEU A 112 0.18 8.29 2.98
N GLU A 113 0.29 7.76 4.21
CA GLU A 113 -0.39 6.54 4.64
C GLU A 113 -1.90 6.67 4.49
N PHE A 114 -2.51 7.73 5.05
CA PHE A 114 -3.96 7.96 4.95
C PHE A 114 -4.41 8.20 3.51
N LEU A 115 -3.64 8.97 2.73
CA LEU A 115 -3.95 9.24 1.33
C LEU A 115 -3.97 7.95 0.49
N MET A 116 -2.94 7.10 0.65
CA MET A 116 -2.88 5.82 -0.08
C MET A 116 -3.99 4.86 0.34
N GLN A 117 -4.25 4.75 1.65
CA GLN A 117 -5.36 3.92 2.16
C GLN A 117 -6.71 4.38 1.62
N THR A 118 -6.96 5.69 1.59
CA THR A 118 -8.20 6.27 1.03
C THR A 118 -8.29 6.01 -0.47
N TYR A 119 -7.18 6.15 -1.21
CA TYR A 119 -7.16 5.88 -2.65
C TYR A 119 -7.46 4.41 -2.95
N ILE A 120 -6.84 3.48 -2.22
CA ILE A 120 -7.07 2.03 -2.35
C ILE A 120 -8.54 1.70 -2.05
N TYR A 121 -9.11 2.29 -1.01
CA TYR A 121 -10.54 2.14 -0.67
C TYR A 121 -11.47 2.53 -1.82
N HIS A 122 -11.18 3.63 -2.51
CA HIS A 122 -12.01 4.10 -3.62
C HIS A 122 -11.82 3.28 -4.91
N PHE A 123 -10.71 2.55 -5.03
CA PHE A 123 -10.38 1.79 -6.24
C PHE A 123 -10.83 0.33 -6.17
N ILE A 124 -10.84 -0.26 -4.98
CA ILE A 124 -11.22 -1.67 -4.77
C ILE A 124 -12.72 -1.74 -4.48
N ASP A 125 -13.47 -2.31 -5.42
CA ASP A 125 -14.94 -2.33 -5.35
C ASP A 125 -15.52 -3.73 -5.06
N SER A 126 -14.68 -4.74 -4.88
CA SER A 126 -15.12 -6.12 -4.59
C SER A 126 -14.17 -6.88 -3.68
N LEU A 127 -14.71 -7.89 -2.98
CA LEU A 127 -13.92 -8.81 -2.15
C LEU A 127 -12.86 -9.56 -2.97
N THR A 128 -13.15 -9.89 -4.23
CA THR A 128 -12.19 -10.57 -5.12
C THR A 128 -11.02 -9.66 -5.49
N GLU A 129 -11.30 -8.39 -5.80
CA GLU A 129 -10.25 -7.39 -6.06
C GLU A 129 -9.43 -7.11 -4.78
N TYR A 130 -10.08 -7.07 -3.62
CA TYR A 130 -9.41 -6.93 -2.32
C TYR A 130 -8.47 -8.11 -2.03
N ALA A 131 -8.95 -9.35 -2.16
CA ALA A 131 -8.13 -10.55 -1.97
C ALA A 131 -6.92 -10.55 -2.93
N SER A 132 -7.15 -10.24 -4.20
CA SER A 132 -6.09 -10.13 -5.20
C SER A 132 -5.06 -9.04 -4.86
N PHE A 133 -5.51 -7.92 -4.27
CA PHE A 133 -4.66 -6.86 -3.79
C PHE A 133 -3.82 -7.31 -2.59
N VAL A 134 -4.42 -7.96 -1.59
CA VAL A 134 -3.72 -8.51 -0.42
C VAL A 134 -2.63 -9.51 -0.84
N GLU A 135 -2.94 -10.41 -1.78
CA GLU A 135 -1.96 -11.33 -2.37
C GLU A 135 -0.80 -10.58 -3.04
N ALA A 136 -1.09 -9.50 -3.78
CA ALA A 136 -0.06 -8.68 -4.43
C ALA A 136 0.83 -7.95 -3.40
N VAL A 137 0.26 -7.43 -2.31
CA VAL A 137 1.03 -6.84 -1.19
C VAL A 137 1.94 -7.89 -0.58
N HIS A 138 1.42 -9.09 -0.32
CA HIS A 138 2.20 -10.19 0.25
C HIS A 138 3.36 -10.59 -0.67
N GLU A 139 3.10 -10.77 -1.98
CA GLU A 139 4.13 -11.13 -2.95
C GLU A 139 5.23 -10.06 -3.07
N LEU A 140 4.85 -8.78 -3.16
CA LEU A 140 5.81 -7.68 -3.24
C LEU A 140 6.62 -7.51 -1.96
N LEU A 141 5.99 -7.68 -0.80
CA LEU A 141 6.67 -7.58 0.50
C LEU A 141 7.69 -8.71 0.67
N LEU A 142 7.34 -9.94 0.30
CA LEU A 142 8.30 -11.06 0.29
C LEU A 142 9.44 -10.82 -0.71
N ASP A 143 9.19 -10.22 -1.87
CA ASP A 143 10.25 -9.84 -2.81
C ASP A 143 11.19 -8.77 -2.23
N GLN A 144 10.76 -8.00 -1.23
CA GLN A 144 11.64 -7.06 -0.53
C GLN A 144 12.48 -7.71 0.57
N MET A 145 12.21 -8.96 0.94
CA MET A 145 12.84 -9.67 2.05
C MET A 145 13.96 -10.62 1.61
N THR A 146 14.95 -10.82 2.47
CA THR A 146 15.98 -11.87 2.30
C THR A 146 15.43 -13.26 2.66
N GLU A 147 16.10 -14.33 2.23
CA GLU A 147 15.67 -15.69 2.57
C GLU A 147 15.70 -15.96 4.07
N GLU A 148 16.63 -15.32 4.80
CA GLU A 148 16.68 -15.38 6.26
C GLU A 148 15.49 -14.65 6.91
N GLU A 149 15.09 -13.49 6.37
CA GLU A 149 13.90 -12.75 6.83
C GLU A 149 12.62 -13.59 6.60
N LYS A 150 12.49 -14.21 5.41
CA LYS A 150 11.35 -15.09 5.07
C LYS A 150 11.28 -16.33 5.97
N SER A 151 12.41 -16.99 6.20
CA SER A 151 12.47 -18.20 7.02
C SER A 151 12.04 -17.94 8.46
N LYS A 152 12.33 -16.75 9.00
CA LYS A 152 11.92 -16.34 10.36
C LYS A 152 10.41 -16.13 10.49
N LEU A 153 9.73 -15.67 9.44
CA LEU A 153 8.26 -15.56 9.42
C LEU A 153 7.58 -16.93 9.46
N LEU A 154 8.19 -17.96 8.86
CA LEU A 154 7.65 -19.32 8.81
C LEU A 154 7.88 -20.12 10.11
N ILE A 155 8.96 -19.86 10.84
CA ILE A 155 9.22 -20.51 12.14
C ILE A 155 8.14 -20.15 13.17
N GLY A 156 7.63 -18.91 13.13
CA GLY A 156 6.52 -18.45 13.99
C GLY A 156 5.18 -19.17 13.76
N GLN A 157 5.05 -20.01 12.73
CA GLN A 157 3.84 -20.78 12.41
C GLN A 157 3.87 -22.24 12.94
N SER A 158 4.97 -22.68 13.58
CA SER A 158 5.18 -24.10 13.92
C SER A 158 5.67 -24.41 15.34
N GLY A 159 5.79 -23.40 16.23
CA GLY A 159 6.21 -23.57 17.62
C GLY A 159 5.09 -23.30 18.62
N ALA A 160 5.10 -24.02 19.74
CA ALA A 160 4.15 -23.86 20.85
C ALA A 160 4.25 -22.45 21.49
N GLU A 161 3.11 -21.97 22.00
CA GLU A 161 2.80 -20.59 22.42
C GLU A 161 3.80 -19.95 23.42
N GLU A 162 4.64 -20.73 24.12
CA GLU A 162 5.60 -20.22 25.11
C GLU A 162 6.99 -19.85 24.52
N GLU A 163 7.38 -20.40 23.36
CA GLU A 163 8.64 -20.02 22.68
C GLU A 163 8.49 -18.77 21.79
N GLN A 164 7.26 -18.43 21.41
CA GLN A 164 6.94 -17.28 20.54
C GLN A 164 7.29 -15.94 21.20
N GLN A 165 6.96 -15.74 22.49
CA GLN A 165 7.21 -14.47 23.17
C GLN A 165 8.72 -14.21 23.37
N ALA A 166 9.50 -15.25 23.70
CA ALA A 166 10.95 -15.15 23.88
C ALA A 166 11.69 -14.89 22.55
N ALA A 167 11.22 -15.47 21.44
CA ALA A 167 11.78 -15.22 20.11
C ALA A 167 11.45 -13.80 19.60
N ILE A 168 10.25 -13.29 19.89
CA ILE A 168 9.83 -11.90 19.62
C ILE A 168 10.70 -10.90 20.41
N ASP A 169 10.97 -11.18 21.68
CA ASP A 169 11.77 -10.31 22.55
C ASP A 169 13.25 -10.28 22.14
N GLN A 170 13.82 -11.41 21.69
CA GLN A 170 15.17 -11.47 21.15
C GLN A 170 15.30 -10.81 19.76
N TYR A 171 14.21 -10.82 18.97
CA TYR A 171 14.14 -10.21 17.63
C TYR A 171 14.16 -8.68 17.66
N ASN A 172 13.59 -8.06 18.70
CA ASN A 172 13.55 -6.61 18.87
C ASN A 172 14.93 -5.94 19.06
N ILE A 173 16.00 -6.73 19.23
CA ILE A 173 17.36 -6.23 19.54
C ILE A 173 18.26 -6.14 18.28
N GLY A 174 17.90 -6.75 17.14
CA GLY A 174 18.78 -6.88 15.97
C GLY A 174 18.27 -6.26 14.66
N ASN A 175 18.96 -5.22 14.16
CA ASN A 175 18.82 -4.57 12.84
C ASN A 175 17.45 -3.93 12.49
N ALA A 176 17.38 -2.60 12.60
CA ALA A 176 16.18 -1.78 12.41
C ALA A 176 15.48 -1.94 11.03
N SER A 177 16.22 -2.22 9.95
CA SER A 177 15.62 -2.36 8.60
C SER A 177 14.95 -3.73 8.36
N SER A 178 15.51 -4.82 8.91
CA SER A 178 14.91 -6.16 8.89
C SER A 178 13.68 -6.22 9.79
N ASN A 179 13.74 -5.52 10.93
CA ASN A 179 12.63 -5.43 11.87
C ASN A 179 11.41 -4.74 11.23
N LYS A 180 11.60 -3.63 10.50
CA LYS A 180 10.48 -2.86 9.90
C LYS A 180 9.63 -3.67 8.90
N LYS A 181 10.25 -4.43 7.97
CA LYS A 181 9.48 -5.23 7.01
C LYS A 181 8.64 -6.31 7.69
N SER A 182 9.19 -6.94 8.73
CA SER A 182 8.49 -7.98 9.48
C SER A 182 7.41 -7.38 10.38
N GLN A 183 7.65 -6.21 10.99
CA GLN A 183 6.61 -5.44 11.69
C GLN A 183 5.45 -5.10 10.77
N ILE A 184 5.73 -4.62 9.55
CA ILE A 184 4.70 -4.32 8.55
C ILE A 184 3.99 -5.60 8.12
N PHE A 185 4.69 -6.72 7.94
CA PHE A 185 4.08 -8.01 7.66
C PHE A 185 3.09 -8.40 8.77
N HIS A 186 3.52 -8.36 10.03
CA HIS A 186 2.64 -8.67 11.17
C HIS A 186 1.46 -7.69 11.22
N LYS A 187 1.70 -6.37 11.13
CA LYS A 187 0.66 -5.32 11.10
C LYS A 187 -0.38 -5.56 10.01
N LEU A 188 0.03 -6.00 8.82
CA LEU A 188 -0.87 -6.17 7.67
C LEU A 188 -1.55 -7.55 7.61
N PHE A 189 -0.91 -8.61 8.13
CA PHE A 189 -1.35 -10.00 7.91
C PHE A 189 -1.62 -10.82 9.17
N LEU A 190 -1.13 -10.41 10.35
CA LEU A 190 -1.27 -11.14 11.61
C LEU A 190 -1.86 -10.24 12.70
N SER A 191 -3.16 -10.39 12.94
CA SER A 191 -3.85 -9.68 14.01
C SER A 191 -3.46 -10.25 15.37
N GLU A 192 -2.86 -9.44 16.25
CA GLU A 192 -2.87 -9.74 17.69
C GLU A 192 -4.31 -9.62 18.21
N GLU A 193 -4.75 -10.59 19.01
CA GLU A 193 -6.04 -10.60 19.72
C GLU A 193 -6.18 -9.47 20.76
N SER A 194 -5.15 -8.62 20.93
CA SER A 194 -5.08 -7.54 21.93
C SER A 194 -5.50 -6.16 21.40
N ALA A 195 -5.79 -6.00 20.11
CA ALA A 195 -5.95 -4.67 19.49
C ALA A 195 -7.35 -4.04 19.70
N SER A 196 -7.76 -3.90 20.96
CA SER A 196 -9.02 -3.28 21.37
C SER A 196 -9.08 -1.75 21.26
N ALA A 197 -8.02 -1.07 20.81
CA ALA A 197 -8.03 0.38 20.61
C ALA A 197 -7.56 0.85 19.22
N SER A 198 -6.64 0.11 18.57
CA SER A 198 -5.96 0.60 17.36
C SER A 198 -6.35 -0.14 16.07
N MET A 199 -7.07 -1.28 16.15
CA MET A 199 -7.49 -2.08 14.98
C MET A 199 -8.92 -1.79 14.49
N LYS A 200 -9.56 -0.71 14.94
CA LYS A 200 -10.90 -0.39 14.46
C LYS A 200 -10.95 -0.01 12.96
N TYR A 201 -9.80 0.25 12.33
CA TYR A 201 -9.71 0.74 10.95
C TYR A 201 -9.23 -0.29 9.92
N ILE A 202 -8.64 -1.43 10.32
CA ILE A 202 -8.18 -2.46 9.37
C ILE A 202 -9.23 -3.54 9.16
N THR A 203 -9.89 -4.01 10.23
CA THR A 203 -11.12 -4.83 10.16
C THR A 203 -12.21 -4.11 9.35
N SER A 204 -12.18 -2.78 9.39
CA SER A 204 -13.05 -1.88 8.63
C SER A 204 -12.97 -2.03 7.11
N PHE A 205 -11.86 -2.45 6.48
CA PHE A 205 -11.83 -2.49 5.00
C PHE A 205 -12.73 -3.57 4.41
N CYS A 206 -12.66 -4.80 4.95
CA CYS A 206 -13.57 -5.88 4.55
C CYS A 206 -15.02 -5.55 4.93
N ASP A 207 -15.24 -4.98 6.11
CA ASP A 207 -16.59 -4.64 6.58
C ASP A 207 -17.18 -3.43 5.83
N LEU A 208 -16.36 -2.45 5.41
CA LEU A 208 -16.77 -1.32 4.56
C LEU A 208 -17.12 -1.78 3.14
N VAL A 209 -16.33 -2.68 2.54
CA VAL A 209 -16.66 -3.24 1.22
C VAL A 209 -17.94 -4.06 1.28
N LYS A 210 -18.14 -4.88 2.33
CA LYS A 210 -19.41 -5.59 2.57
C LYS A 210 -20.59 -4.63 2.73
N ASN A 211 -20.43 -3.57 3.53
CA ASN A 211 -21.45 -2.53 3.72
C ASN A 211 -21.79 -1.81 2.39
N ARG A 212 -20.82 -1.62 1.48
CA ARG A 212 -21.07 -1.01 0.17
C ARG A 212 -21.94 -1.90 -0.73
N THR A 213 -21.78 -3.22 -0.62
CA THR A 213 -22.61 -4.19 -1.37
C THR A 213 -23.99 -4.42 -0.75
N GLU A 214 -24.16 -4.08 0.53
CA GLU A 214 -25.41 -4.16 1.28
C GLU A 214 -25.93 -2.75 1.56
N GLU A 215 -26.42 -2.01 0.54
CA GLU A 215 -27.04 -0.66 0.63
C GLU A 215 -26.73 0.14 1.93
N ALA A 216 -25.46 0.37 2.24
CA ALA A 216 -25.14 1.22 3.39
C ALA A 216 -25.32 2.67 2.98
N ALA A 217 -26.49 3.22 3.31
CA ALA A 217 -26.74 4.65 3.35
C ALA A 217 -25.74 5.29 4.35
N PHE A 218 -24.61 5.76 3.83
CA PHE A 218 -23.67 6.55 4.59
C PHE A 218 -24.34 7.86 5.01
N SER A 219 -24.43 8.10 6.32
CA SER A 219 -25.14 9.24 6.92
C SER A 219 -24.60 10.63 6.53
N PHE A 220 -23.44 10.69 5.86
CA PHE A 220 -22.86 11.93 5.32
C PHE A 220 -23.21 12.20 3.85
N TRP A 221 -23.79 11.24 3.12
CA TRP A 221 -24.39 11.46 1.80
C TRP A 221 -25.87 11.77 1.97
N LYS A 222 -26.21 13.05 2.13
CA LYS A 222 -27.55 13.53 1.75
C LYS A 222 -27.46 13.99 0.31
N GLU A 223 -28.12 13.27 -0.59
CA GLU A 223 -28.45 13.81 -1.92
C GLU A 223 -29.12 15.16 -1.71
N SER A 224 -28.53 16.20 -2.27
CA SER A 224 -29.12 17.53 -2.29
C SER A 224 -30.26 17.48 -3.29
N ALA A 225 -31.50 17.52 -2.77
CA ALA A 225 -32.71 17.68 -3.57
C ALA A 225 -32.73 19.03 -4.31
#